data_AF-M3HI44-F1
#
_entry.id   AF-M3HI44-F1
#
_cell.length_a   1.000
_cell.length_b   1.000
_cell.length_c   1.000
_cell.angle_alpha   90.00
_cell.angle_beta   90.00
_cell.angle_gamma   90.00
#
_symmetry.space_group_name_H-M   'P 1'
#
loop_
_entity.id
_entity.type
_entity.pdbx_description
1 polymer ?
#
loop_
_entity_poly.entity_id
_entity_poly.type
_entity_poly.pdbx_seq_one_letter_code
_entity_poly.pdbx_strand_id
1 'polypeptide(L)'
;MNTVSAWIGLHYFCSRPVDENGEDLTLLTWPEGNGFLVEKLRSPIQSKIQTETLIEKIKPSASKKARFEVQVYQPFTKEQKHLLCDSIVYALPAFTRKYILDETSNVTEGLVYSPWLVANLSVDKVPTGKGIPPCWDNVIYQSPSLGYIVSTHQDLRASREKSILTYYQAFGEKDTISTRKRMMKTSWEDWKESIFFDLKKLIQT
;
A
#
# COMPACT_ATOMS: atom_id res chain seq x y z
N MET A 1 11.73 -10.73 12.56
CA MET A 1 11.41 -11.67 11.46
C MET A 1 10.84 -13.03 11.91
N ASN A 2 10.56 -13.26 13.21
CA ASN A 2 10.13 -14.60 13.68
C ASN A 2 8.60 -14.83 13.64
N THR A 3 7.86 -13.93 13.01
CA THR A 3 6.38 -13.88 13.06
C THR A 3 5.72 -14.05 11.69
N VAL A 4 6.50 -14.02 10.61
CA VAL A 4 5.98 -14.13 9.24
C VAL A 4 6.14 -15.58 8.77
N SER A 5 5.08 -16.13 8.17
CA SER A 5 5.08 -17.50 7.65
C SER A 5 6.16 -17.68 6.58
N ALA A 6 7.04 -18.68 6.72
CA ALA A 6 8.04 -18.98 5.69
C ALA A 6 7.40 -19.29 4.33
N TRP A 7 6.18 -19.84 4.33
CA TRP A 7 5.41 -20.11 3.11
C TRP A 7 5.08 -18.86 2.31
N ILE A 8 4.79 -17.72 2.95
CA ILE A 8 4.53 -16.49 2.19
C ILE A 8 5.81 -15.96 1.53
N GLY A 9 6.95 -16.15 2.19
CA GLY A 9 8.26 -15.85 1.63
C GLY A 9 8.55 -16.71 0.41
N LEU A 10 8.43 -18.03 0.54
CA LEU A 10 8.60 -18.96 -0.58
C LEU A 10 7.63 -18.64 -1.72
N HIS A 11 6.34 -18.45 -1.43
CA HIS A 11 5.37 -18.08 -2.45
C HIS A 11 5.78 -16.79 -3.17
N TYR A 12 6.16 -15.75 -2.44
CA TYR A 12 6.58 -14.49 -3.03
C TYR A 12 7.83 -14.62 -3.90
N PHE A 13 8.89 -15.28 -3.42
CA PHE A 13 10.15 -15.38 -4.16
C PHE A 13 10.10 -16.39 -5.31
N CYS A 14 9.40 -17.52 -5.14
CA CYS A 14 9.29 -18.55 -6.18
C CYS A 14 8.24 -18.23 -7.25
N SER A 15 7.33 -17.27 -7.01
CA SER A 15 6.37 -16.83 -8.03
C SER A 15 6.89 -15.70 -8.92
N ARG A 16 8.10 -15.19 -8.65
CA ARG A 16 8.72 -14.18 -9.50
C ARG A 16 9.06 -14.78 -10.86
N PRO A 17 8.58 -14.18 -11.95
CA PRO A 17 8.99 -14.63 -13.27
C PRO A 17 10.47 -14.32 -13.46
N VAL A 18 11.20 -15.31 -13.95
CA VAL A 18 12.59 -15.20 -14.39
C VAL A 18 12.66 -15.47 -15.88
N ASP A 19 13.72 -15.00 -16.52
CA ASP A 19 13.99 -15.34 -17.92
C ASP A 19 14.47 -16.81 -18.06
N GLU A 20 14.83 -17.20 -19.29
CA GLU A 20 15.33 -18.55 -19.60
C GLU A 20 16.65 -18.90 -18.90
N ASN A 21 17.41 -17.92 -18.44
CA ASN A 21 18.67 -18.08 -17.73
C ASN A 21 18.50 -18.05 -16.20
N GLY A 22 17.27 -17.79 -15.71
CA GLY A 22 16.98 -17.64 -14.29
C GLY A 22 17.27 -16.25 -13.74
N GLU A 23 17.45 -15.25 -14.60
CA GLU A 23 17.64 -13.85 -14.19
C GLU A 23 16.29 -13.14 -13.99
N ASP A 24 16.28 -12.15 -13.09
CA ASP A 24 15.10 -11.31 -12.86
C ASP A 24 14.71 -10.57 -14.15
N LEU A 25 13.43 -10.61 -14.51
CA LEU A 25 12.93 -9.89 -15.67
C LEU A 25 13.15 -8.37 -15.53
N THR A 26 13.43 -7.71 -16.64
CA THR A 26 13.50 -6.25 -16.69
C THR A 26 12.16 -5.64 -16.29
N LEU A 27 12.17 -4.82 -15.26
CA LEU A 27 10.98 -4.13 -14.76
C LEU A 27 10.71 -2.87 -15.59
N LEU A 28 9.51 -2.80 -16.18
CA LEU A 28 9.00 -1.59 -16.82
C LEU A 28 8.29 -0.72 -15.78
N THR A 29 8.62 0.58 -15.76
CA THR A 29 7.86 1.58 -15.00
C THR A 29 7.45 2.74 -15.90
N TRP A 30 6.40 3.45 -15.51
CA TRP A 30 5.95 4.66 -16.19
C TRP A 30 6.39 5.90 -15.42
N PRO A 31 6.58 7.06 -16.08
CA PRO A 31 6.88 8.32 -15.39
C PRO A 31 5.87 8.68 -14.30
N GLU A 32 4.59 8.33 -14.47
CA GLU A 32 3.52 8.51 -13.50
C GLU A 32 3.39 7.36 -12.49
N GLY A 33 4.29 6.38 -12.55
CA GLY A 33 4.24 5.14 -11.79
C GLY A 33 3.01 4.29 -12.12
N ASN A 34 2.59 3.46 -11.16
CA ASN A 34 1.38 2.64 -11.30
C ASN A 34 0.09 3.46 -11.49
N GLY A 35 0.13 4.77 -11.17
CA GLY A 35 -0.97 5.69 -11.43
C GLY A 35 -1.35 5.76 -12.92
N PHE A 36 -0.38 5.58 -13.83
CA PHE A 36 -0.63 5.49 -15.26
C PHE A 36 -1.61 4.34 -15.58
N LEU A 37 -1.31 3.14 -15.10
CA LEU A 37 -2.16 1.96 -15.34
C LEU A 37 -3.53 2.12 -14.70
N VAL A 38 -3.57 2.62 -13.47
CA VAL A 38 -4.84 2.87 -12.76
C VAL A 38 -5.71 3.83 -13.57
N GLU A 39 -5.14 4.92 -14.09
CA GLU A 39 -5.89 5.88 -14.89
C GLU A 39 -6.36 5.30 -16.22
N LYS A 40 -5.53 4.49 -16.90
CA LYS A 40 -5.94 3.81 -18.14
C LYS A 40 -7.09 2.83 -17.93
N LEU A 41 -7.13 2.14 -16.78
CA LEU A 41 -8.25 1.27 -16.41
C LEU A 41 -9.48 2.06 -15.98
N ARG A 42 -9.28 3.20 -15.30
CA ARG A 42 -10.34 4.05 -14.73
C ARG A 42 -11.08 4.84 -15.81
N SER A 43 -10.35 5.50 -16.70
CA SER A 43 -10.87 6.42 -17.72
C SER A 43 -12.08 5.89 -18.50
N PRO A 44 -12.08 4.67 -19.08
CA PRO A 44 -13.21 4.17 -19.87
C PRO A 44 -14.48 3.87 -19.04
N ILE A 45 -14.36 3.78 -17.72
CA ILE A 45 -15.47 3.46 -16.81
C ILE A 45 -15.73 4.58 -15.79
N GLN A 46 -15.16 5.77 -15.99
CA GLN A 46 -15.20 6.86 -15.02
C GLN A 46 -16.63 7.21 -14.58
N SER A 47 -17.59 7.24 -15.52
CA SER A 47 -19.00 7.51 -15.23
C SER A 47 -19.71 6.43 -14.40
N LYS A 48 -19.10 5.24 -14.29
CA LYS A 48 -19.61 4.11 -13.51
C LYS A 48 -18.98 4.03 -12.11
N ILE A 49 -17.94 4.83 -11.85
CA ILE A 49 -17.25 4.86 -10.55
C ILE A 49 -17.94 5.88 -9.66
N GLN A 50 -18.45 5.42 -8.52
CA GLN A 50 -19.01 6.28 -7.48
C GLN A 50 -18.02 6.35 -6.33
N THR A 51 -17.38 7.51 -6.17
CA THR A 51 -16.57 7.83 -5.00
C THR A 51 -17.46 8.36 -3.87
N GLU A 52 -16.88 8.61 -2.69
CA GLU A 52 -17.59 9.25 -1.57
C GLU A 52 -18.85 8.48 -1.13
N THR A 53 -18.87 7.18 -1.38
CA THR A 53 -19.99 6.29 -1.13
C THR A 53 -19.48 5.12 -0.31
N LEU A 54 -19.82 5.08 0.98
CA LEU A 54 -19.44 4.00 1.87
C LEU A 54 -20.47 2.89 1.77
N ILE A 55 -20.00 1.65 1.66
CA ILE A 55 -20.86 0.47 1.75
C ILE A 55 -20.98 0.08 3.23
N GLU A 56 -22.17 0.18 3.78
CA GLU A 56 -22.42 -0.13 5.19
C GLU A 56 -22.84 -1.58 5.37
N LYS A 57 -23.69 -2.07 4.46
CA LYS A 57 -24.31 -3.40 4.59
C LYS A 57 -24.69 -3.97 3.24
N ILE A 58 -24.51 -5.27 3.06
CA ILE A 58 -24.96 -6.04 1.91
C ILE A 58 -25.77 -7.22 2.43
N LYS A 59 -26.97 -7.42 1.90
CA LYS A 59 -27.85 -8.53 2.26
C LYS A 59 -28.60 -9.06 1.04
N PRO A 60 -29.10 -10.30 1.07
CA PRO A 60 -30.06 -10.77 0.08
C PRO A 60 -31.26 -9.82 -0.01
N SER A 61 -31.73 -9.51 -1.22
CA SER A 61 -32.89 -8.65 -1.39
C SER A 61 -34.17 -9.39 -0.98
N ALA A 62 -35.08 -8.69 -0.30
CA ALA A 62 -36.45 -9.18 -0.09
C ALA A 62 -37.34 -8.99 -1.34
N SER A 63 -36.88 -8.22 -2.33
CA SER A 63 -37.59 -7.97 -3.58
C SER A 63 -37.24 -9.00 -4.66
N LYS A 64 -38.19 -9.35 -5.52
CA LYS A 64 -37.92 -10.15 -6.74
C LYS A 64 -37.16 -9.37 -7.83
N LYS A 65 -36.93 -8.06 -7.63
CA LYS A 65 -36.30 -7.18 -8.64
C LYS A 65 -34.80 -7.40 -8.81
N ALA A 66 -34.11 -7.88 -7.77
CA ALA A 66 -32.68 -8.16 -7.80
C ALA A 66 -32.30 -9.16 -6.71
N ARG A 67 -31.12 -9.79 -6.81
CA ARG A 67 -30.66 -10.76 -5.79
C ARG A 67 -30.15 -10.12 -4.50
N PHE A 68 -29.58 -8.92 -4.55
CA PHE A 68 -28.96 -8.25 -3.40
C PHE A 68 -29.47 -6.82 -3.21
N GLU A 69 -29.49 -6.40 -1.96
CA GLU A 69 -29.69 -5.02 -1.54
C GLU A 69 -28.42 -4.54 -0.80
N VAL A 70 -27.89 -3.39 -1.25
CA VAL A 70 -26.67 -2.77 -0.71
C VAL A 70 -27.04 -1.44 -0.08
N GLN A 71 -26.84 -1.32 1.22
CA GLN A 71 -26.97 -0.06 1.94
C GLN A 71 -25.70 0.76 1.79
N VAL A 72 -25.85 2.00 1.36
CA VAL A 72 -24.76 2.93 1.14
C VAL A 72 -24.99 4.24 1.89
N TYR A 73 -23.89 4.84 2.36
CA TYR A 73 -23.88 6.13 3.04
C TYR A 73 -22.98 7.12 2.30
N GLN A 74 -23.49 8.32 2.06
CA GLN A 74 -22.76 9.41 1.41
C GLN A 74 -22.39 10.47 2.47
N PRO A 75 -21.11 10.57 2.91
CA PRO A 75 -20.73 11.42 4.04
C PRO A 75 -21.03 12.90 3.87
N PHE A 76 -20.91 13.42 2.65
CA PHE A 76 -21.08 14.85 2.38
C PHE A 76 -22.54 15.28 2.42
N THR A 77 -23.44 14.47 1.86
CA THR A 77 -24.89 14.73 1.88
C THR A 77 -25.55 14.20 3.16
N LYS A 78 -24.86 13.32 3.89
CA LYS A 78 -25.38 12.55 5.04
C LYS A 78 -26.60 11.70 4.67
N GLU A 79 -26.70 11.32 3.40
CA GLU A 79 -27.80 10.49 2.92
C GLU A 79 -27.45 9.01 2.98
N GLN A 80 -28.45 8.21 3.36
CA GLN A 80 -28.39 6.77 3.27
C GLN A 80 -29.31 6.29 2.15
N LYS A 81 -28.81 5.41 1.28
CA LYS A 81 -29.53 4.89 0.11
C LYS A 81 -29.42 3.38 0.05
N HIS A 82 -30.33 2.77 -0.70
CA HIS A 82 -30.33 1.34 -0.99
C HIS A 82 -30.15 1.13 -2.50
N LEU A 83 -29.16 0.34 -2.87
CA LEU A 83 -28.90 -0.06 -4.25
C LEU A 83 -29.32 -1.53 -4.43
N LEU A 84 -29.97 -1.82 -5.55
CA LEU A 84 -30.35 -3.18 -5.92
C LEU A 84 -29.39 -3.69 -7.01
N CYS A 85 -28.89 -4.91 -6.85
CA CYS A 85 -28.02 -5.52 -7.85
C CYS A 85 -28.13 -7.04 -7.84
N ASP A 86 -27.82 -7.66 -8.98
CA ASP A 86 -27.83 -9.11 -9.08
C ASP A 86 -26.50 -9.74 -8.74
N SER A 87 -25.38 -9.03 -8.87
CA SER A 87 -24.05 -9.59 -8.65
C SER A 87 -23.14 -8.61 -7.94
N ILE A 88 -22.26 -9.13 -7.09
CA ILE A 88 -21.31 -8.35 -6.28
C ILE A 88 -19.93 -8.97 -6.42
N VAL A 89 -18.94 -8.14 -6.74
CA VAL A 89 -17.52 -8.46 -6.59
C VAL A 89 -17.04 -7.71 -5.35
N TYR A 90 -16.73 -8.44 -4.29
CA TYR A 90 -16.31 -7.86 -3.01
C TYR A 90 -14.78 -7.76 -2.96
N ALA A 91 -14.25 -6.55 -3.15
CA ALA A 91 -12.82 -6.26 -3.17
C ALA A 91 -12.34 -5.44 -1.95
N LEU A 92 -13.12 -5.41 -0.87
CA LEU A 92 -12.75 -4.73 0.38
C LEU A 92 -11.88 -5.65 1.28
N PRO A 93 -11.12 -5.09 2.24
CA PRO A 93 -10.31 -5.90 3.15
C PRO A 93 -11.13 -6.96 3.89
N ALA A 94 -10.61 -8.19 3.99
CA ALA A 94 -11.37 -9.33 4.52
C ALA A 94 -11.93 -9.10 5.93
N PHE A 95 -11.23 -8.37 6.80
CA PHE A 95 -11.71 -8.06 8.15
C PHE A 95 -12.99 -7.21 8.18
N THR A 96 -13.36 -6.56 7.07
CA THR A 96 -14.61 -5.77 6.95
C THR A 96 -15.84 -6.65 6.69
N ARG A 97 -15.65 -7.91 6.29
CA ARG A 97 -16.72 -8.83 5.90
C ARG A 97 -17.74 -9.09 7.00
N LYS A 98 -17.29 -9.28 8.25
CA LYS A 98 -18.20 -9.49 9.39
C LYS A 98 -19.12 -8.30 9.68
N TYR A 99 -18.72 -7.10 9.27
CA TYR A 99 -19.51 -5.87 9.47
C TYR A 99 -20.43 -5.59 8.28
N ILE A 100 -19.94 -5.81 7.06
CA ILE A 100 -20.64 -5.45 5.82
C ILE A 100 -21.53 -6.59 5.32
N LEU A 101 -21.12 -7.86 5.50
CA LEU A 101 -21.81 -9.05 4.98
C LEU A 101 -22.54 -9.86 6.06
N ASP A 102 -22.50 -9.43 7.33
CA ASP A 102 -22.95 -10.22 8.50
C ASP A 102 -22.36 -11.64 8.55
N GLU A 103 -21.16 -11.81 8.01
CA GLU A 103 -20.52 -13.13 7.98
C GLU A 103 -20.11 -13.55 9.39
N THR A 104 -20.68 -14.66 9.86
CA THR A 104 -20.39 -15.27 11.17
C THR A 104 -19.29 -16.32 11.10
N SER A 105 -18.78 -16.59 9.90
CA SER A 105 -17.71 -17.56 9.70
C SER A 105 -16.41 -17.05 10.32
N ASN A 106 -15.64 -17.95 10.93
CA ASN A 106 -14.32 -17.64 11.45
C ASN A 106 -13.23 -17.68 10.35
N VAL A 107 -13.61 -17.59 9.06
CA VAL A 107 -12.65 -17.70 7.94
C VAL A 107 -11.60 -16.60 7.97
N THR A 108 -11.92 -15.45 8.57
CA THR A 108 -10.95 -14.35 8.74
C THR A 108 -10.25 -14.36 10.10
N GLU A 109 -10.53 -15.33 10.96
CA GLU A 109 -9.88 -15.47 12.26
C GLU A 109 -8.38 -15.72 12.07
N GLY A 110 -7.55 -15.02 12.84
CA GLY A 110 -6.09 -15.08 12.69
C GLY A 110 -5.51 -14.32 11.49
N LEU A 111 -6.34 -13.73 10.61
CA LEU A 111 -5.83 -12.82 9.58
C LEU A 111 -5.35 -11.51 10.24
N VAL A 112 -4.04 -11.37 10.32
CA VAL A 112 -3.37 -10.18 10.82
C VAL A 112 -2.69 -9.47 9.66
N TYR A 113 -2.79 -8.14 9.64
CA TYR A 113 -2.04 -7.31 8.70
C TYR A 113 -1.07 -6.41 9.45
N SER A 114 0.15 -6.29 8.92
CA SER A 114 1.18 -5.40 9.44
C SER A 114 0.99 -4.01 8.85
N PRO A 115 0.99 -2.94 9.66
CA PRO A 115 1.04 -1.60 9.11
C PRO A 115 2.46 -1.32 8.58
N TRP A 116 2.54 -0.37 7.66
CA TRP A 116 3.77 0.13 7.09
C TRP A 116 3.63 1.63 6.87
N LEU A 117 4.76 2.31 6.93
CA LEU A 117 4.90 3.75 6.70
C LEU A 117 5.62 3.95 5.37
N VAL A 118 5.07 4.86 4.57
CA VAL A 118 5.71 5.37 3.35
C VAL A 118 5.90 6.86 3.52
N ALA A 119 7.11 7.35 3.33
CA ALA A 119 7.42 8.78 3.37
C ALA A 119 8.09 9.20 2.07
N ASN A 120 7.59 10.27 1.46
CA ASN A 120 8.19 10.87 0.26
C ASN A 120 8.93 12.14 0.67
N LEU A 121 10.23 12.18 0.41
CA LEU A 121 11.11 13.29 0.76
C LEU A 121 11.61 13.94 -0.53
N SER A 122 11.28 15.22 -0.72
CA SER A 122 11.93 16.01 -1.75
C SER A 122 13.30 16.43 -1.26
N VAL A 123 14.34 16.13 -2.05
CA VAL A 123 15.72 16.45 -1.72
C VAL A 123 16.35 17.28 -2.83
N ASP A 124 17.19 18.25 -2.46
CA ASP A 124 17.94 19.03 -3.44
C ASP A 124 19.07 18.22 -4.09
N LYS A 125 19.57 17.21 -3.36
CA LYS A 125 20.58 16.26 -3.84
C LYS A 125 20.31 14.87 -3.26
N VAL A 126 20.46 13.84 -4.08
CA VAL A 126 20.45 12.44 -3.60
C VAL A 126 21.64 12.24 -2.66
N PRO A 127 21.44 11.73 -1.43
CA PRO A 127 22.53 11.44 -0.51
C PRO A 127 23.50 10.42 -1.11
N THR A 128 24.79 10.70 -1.05
CA THR A 128 25.86 9.79 -1.49
C THR A 128 26.64 9.31 -0.27
N GLY A 129 26.74 8.00 -0.08
CA GLY A 129 27.55 7.37 0.98
C GLY A 129 28.95 6.97 0.52
N LYS A 130 29.74 6.37 1.42
CA LYS A 130 31.01 5.69 1.06
C LYS A 130 30.70 4.40 0.31
N GLY A 131 31.39 4.15 -0.80
CA GLY A 131 31.26 2.91 -1.56
C GLY A 131 30.46 3.10 -2.86
N ILE A 132 29.34 2.38 -2.97
CA ILE A 132 28.55 2.32 -4.19
C ILE A 132 27.72 3.60 -4.35
N PRO A 133 27.66 4.20 -5.56
CA PRO A 133 26.73 5.29 -5.83
C PRO A 133 25.27 4.87 -5.55
N PRO A 134 24.36 5.81 -5.29
CA PRO A 134 22.97 5.49 -5.00
C PRO A 134 22.35 4.62 -6.09
N CYS A 135 21.81 3.48 -5.69
CA CYS A 135 21.06 2.57 -6.56
C CYS A 135 19.60 3.03 -6.66
N TRP A 136 18.81 2.35 -7.49
CA TRP A 136 17.36 2.55 -7.49
C TRP A 136 16.76 2.25 -6.11
N ASP A 137 17.11 1.13 -5.49
CA ASP A 137 16.76 0.72 -4.14
C ASP A 137 17.99 0.72 -3.21
N ASN A 138 17.83 1.24 -2.00
CA ASN A 138 18.93 1.46 -1.07
C ASN A 138 18.53 1.00 0.33
N VAL A 139 19.27 0.04 0.87
CA VAL A 139 19.06 -0.47 2.24
C VAL A 139 20.04 0.20 3.19
N ILE A 140 19.55 0.64 4.34
CA ILE A 140 20.37 1.32 5.34
C ILE A 140 20.85 0.29 6.37
N TYR A 141 22.16 0.19 6.56
CA TYR A 141 22.73 -0.72 7.55
C TYR A 141 22.28 -0.34 8.98
N GLN A 142 21.91 -1.35 9.78
CA GLN A 142 21.38 -1.16 11.14
C GLN A 142 20.23 -0.15 11.24
N SER A 143 19.36 -0.14 10.23
CA SER A 143 18.13 0.63 10.22
C SER A 143 16.92 -0.26 10.56
N PRO A 144 15.91 0.28 11.26
CA PRO A 144 14.61 -0.38 11.40
C PRO A 144 13.75 -0.30 10.13
N SER A 145 14.19 0.45 9.12
CA SER A 145 13.50 0.62 7.84
C SER A 145 13.77 -0.53 6.89
N LEU A 146 12.97 -0.61 5.82
CA LEU A 146 13.28 -1.43 4.65
C LEU A 146 14.20 -0.70 3.66
N GLY A 147 14.59 0.54 3.97
CA GLY A 147 15.36 1.41 3.10
C GLY A 147 14.50 2.44 2.36
N TYR A 148 15.05 2.94 1.27
CA TYR A 148 14.41 3.92 0.41
C TYR A 148 14.74 3.67 -1.06
N ILE A 149 13.86 4.13 -1.95
CA ILE A 149 14.14 4.19 -3.38
C ILE A 149 14.40 5.62 -3.83
N VAL A 150 15.21 5.78 -4.87
CA VAL A 150 15.33 7.04 -5.62
C VAL A 150 14.24 7.03 -6.69
N SER A 151 13.11 7.68 -6.41
CA SER A 151 11.89 7.57 -7.24
C SER A 151 12.05 8.19 -8.63
N THR A 152 13.10 8.97 -8.84
CA THR A 152 13.46 9.56 -10.13
C THR A 152 14.56 8.77 -10.86
N HIS A 153 14.90 7.55 -10.43
CA HIS A 153 16.02 6.78 -11.00
C HIS A 153 15.82 6.42 -12.49
N GLN A 154 14.59 6.21 -12.94
CA GLN A 154 14.26 5.92 -14.34
C GLN A 154 13.82 7.16 -15.14
N ASP A 155 13.99 8.36 -14.58
CA ASP A 155 13.70 9.61 -15.27
C ASP A 155 14.75 9.85 -16.37
N LEU A 156 14.30 10.10 -17.60
CA LEU A 156 15.18 10.25 -18.78
C LEU A 156 15.86 11.62 -18.84
N ARG A 157 15.52 12.56 -17.94
CA ARG A 157 16.15 13.89 -17.89
C ARG A 157 17.59 13.77 -17.38
N ALA A 158 18.55 14.15 -18.23
CA ALA A 158 19.96 14.19 -17.87
C ALA A 158 20.22 15.15 -16.68
N SER A 159 21.11 14.74 -15.78
CA SER A 159 21.75 15.58 -14.76
C SER A 159 20.80 16.25 -13.75
N ARG A 160 19.92 15.47 -13.12
CA ARG A 160 19.04 15.97 -12.06
C ARG A 160 19.67 15.82 -10.68
N GLU A 161 19.99 16.93 -10.03
CA GLU A 161 20.43 16.91 -8.63
C GLU A 161 19.24 16.67 -7.69
N LYS A 162 18.12 17.36 -7.95
CA LYS A 162 16.90 17.26 -7.15
C LYS A 162 16.18 15.94 -7.37
N SER A 163 15.76 15.27 -6.30
CA SER A 163 15.08 13.99 -6.40
C SER A 163 13.97 13.83 -5.35
N ILE A 164 13.24 12.73 -5.45
CA ILE A 164 12.31 12.27 -4.43
C ILE A 164 12.83 10.93 -3.92
N LEU A 165 13.05 10.86 -2.61
CA LEU A 165 13.32 9.60 -1.92
C LEU A 165 12.00 9.06 -1.37
N THR A 166 11.66 7.82 -1.69
CA THR A 166 10.51 7.14 -1.06
C THR A 166 11.05 6.14 -0.03
N TYR A 167 10.91 6.49 1.24
CA TYR A 167 11.34 5.70 2.40
C TYR A 167 10.23 4.76 2.87
N TYR A 168 10.61 3.53 3.22
CA TYR A 168 9.70 2.48 3.66
C TYR A 168 10.09 1.95 5.02
N GLN A 169 9.13 1.86 5.93
CA GLN A 169 9.31 1.17 7.21
C GLN A 169 8.13 0.25 7.49
N ALA A 170 8.42 -1.03 7.71
CA ALA A 170 7.42 -2.04 8.05
C ALA A 170 7.39 -2.27 9.56
N PHE A 171 6.20 -2.46 10.11
CA PHE A 171 5.99 -2.78 11.52
C PHE A 171 5.41 -4.20 11.63
N GLY A 172 6.31 -5.17 11.49
CA GLY A 172 5.99 -6.60 11.44
C GLY A 172 5.95 -7.30 12.81
N GLU A 173 5.91 -6.55 13.91
CA GLU A 173 5.88 -7.12 15.26
C GLU A 173 4.58 -7.90 15.53
N LYS A 174 4.62 -8.79 16.54
CA LYS A 174 3.50 -9.68 16.86
C LYS A 174 2.20 -8.93 17.20
N ASP A 175 2.30 -7.77 17.83
CA ASP A 175 1.15 -6.95 18.20
C ASP A 175 0.95 -5.78 17.22
N THR A 176 0.31 -6.10 16.09
CA THR A 176 -0.02 -5.10 15.06
C THR A 176 -1.15 -4.16 15.48
N ILE A 177 -1.95 -4.52 16.49
CA ILE A 177 -3.05 -3.68 17.00
C ILE A 177 -2.46 -2.51 17.80
N SER A 178 -1.62 -2.79 18.80
CA SER A 178 -0.97 -1.72 19.56
C SER A 178 -0.08 -0.86 18.67
N THR A 179 0.60 -1.46 17.70
CA THR A 179 1.41 -0.73 16.72
C THR A 179 0.57 0.24 15.90
N ARG A 180 -0.56 -0.19 15.31
CA ARG A 180 -1.47 0.72 14.60
C ARG A 180 -1.99 1.86 15.50
N LYS A 181 -2.39 1.54 16.73
CA LYS A 181 -2.85 2.55 17.71
C LYS A 181 -1.77 3.58 18.03
N ARG A 182 -0.52 3.14 18.17
CA ARG A 182 0.65 4.02 18.37
C ARG A 182 0.85 4.89 17.12
N MET A 183 0.89 4.29 15.93
CA MET A 183 1.10 5.03 14.68
C MET A 183 0.05 6.11 14.43
N MET A 184 -1.22 5.86 14.74
CA MET A 184 -2.31 6.84 14.63
C MET A 184 -2.16 8.02 15.61
N LYS A 185 -1.44 7.84 16.72
CA LYS A 185 -1.20 8.87 17.73
C LYS A 185 0.12 9.60 17.54
N THR A 186 1.06 9.02 16.77
CA THR A 186 2.35 9.63 16.46
C THR A 186 2.13 10.86 15.58
N SER A 187 2.67 12.00 16.01
CA SER A 187 2.55 13.25 15.27
C SER A 187 3.35 13.21 13.96
N TRP A 188 3.04 14.13 13.06
CA TRP A 188 3.83 14.27 11.83
C TRP A 188 5.27 14.67 12.15
N GLU A 189 5.47 15.54 13.15
CA GLU A 189 6.78 15.99 13.61
C GLU A 189 7.62 14.83 14.12
N ASP A 190 7.05 13.95 14.96
CA ASP A 190 7.75 12.77 15.47
C ASP A 190 8.15 11.81 14.35
N TRP A 191 7.26 11.61 13.37
CA TRP A 191 7.58 10.80 12.19
C TRP A 191 8.72 11.39 11.39
N LYS A 192 8.64 12.69 11.10
CA LYS A 192 9.68 13.42 10.39
C LYS A 192 11.01 13.26 11.11
N GLU A 193 11.10 13.59 12.40
CA GLU A 193 12.36 13.46 13.17
C GLU A 193 12.89 12.02 13.16
N SER A 194 12.04 11.01 13.34
CA SER A 194 12.46 9.60 13.30
C SER A 194 13.01 9.19 11.93
N ILE A 195 12.38 9.62 10.83
CA ILE A 195 12.82 9.31 9.47
C ILE A 195 14.16 10.00 9.19
N PHE A 196 14.28 11.28 9.52
CA PHE A 196 15.53 12.02 9.33
C PHE A 196 16.67 11.48 10.19
N PHE A 197 16.40 11.06 11.42
CA PHE A 197 17.38 10.40 12.26
C PHE A 197 17.93 9.13 11.62
N ASP A 198 17.07 8.32 11.00
CA ASP A 198 17.49 7.10 10.33
C ASP A 198 18.25 7.37 9.02
N LEU A 199 17.75 8.29 8.19
CA LEU A 199 18.42 8.69 6.94
C LEU A 199 19.79 9.35 7.17
N LYS A 200 20.01 10.02 8.31
CA LYS A 200 21.32 10.59 8.67
C LYS A 200 22.43 9.54 8.76
N LYS A 201 22.11 8.27 8.99
CA LYS A 201 23.10 7.17 8.98
C LYS A 201 23.80 7.01 7.64
N LEU A 202 23.20 7.50 6.54
CA LEU A 202 23.82 7.52 5.21
C LEU A 202 24.98 8.53 5.11
N ILE A 203 24.96 9.57 5.94
CA ILE A 203 25.84 10.74 5.87
C ILE A 203 26.92 10.70 6.96
N GLN A 204 26.76 9.86 7.98
CA GLN A 204 27.70 9.78 9.09
C GLN A 204 29.06 9.23 8.63
N THR A 205 30.06 10.11 8.74
CA THR A 205 31.49 9.97 8.45
C THR A 205 32.21 9.05 9.41
#